data_AF-A0A539D311-F1
#
_entry.id   AF-A0A539D311-F1
#
_cell.length_a   1.000
_cell.length_b   1.000
_cell.length_c   1.000
_cell.angle_alpha   90.00
_cell.angle_beta   90.00
_cell.angle_gamma   90.00
#
_symmetry.space_group_name_H-M   'P 1'
#
loop_
_entity.id
_entity.type
_entity.pdbx_description
1 polymer ?
#
loop_
_entity_poly.entity_id
_entity_poly.type
_entity_poly.pdbx_seq_one_letter_code
_entity_poly.pdbx_strand_id
1 'polypeptide(L)'
;MNATRPAPIKLSELLRRDVAADPMITGVTSDSRKVGPGSLFVALPGSAADGRAFIPQALSQGAAAVLAPSDTDARLAPVLITSGDVRRAYAIAARGFYGTQPATCVAVTGTNGKTSVAAFCRQIWASMGLHAASMGTLGVLAQNGNVNRELTGPGLTSPDAADAARMLADLAGSGVTHLALEASSHGIDQRRLDGVTLQAAAFTNLSQDHLDYHGDMAGYRAAKLRLFETLLPRGRTAVLNADSDAYSSFAAASIMSGLGVLAVGERGRDLSLVARRAVPEGQRLTVDVRGSLHEVLLPLAGAFQASNALVAAGLCIAAGETPERVLAGLEKITGAQGRLQRIPGSGRGEVYVDYAHTPDGLETVLKALRPHATGRLIVVFGAGGDRDRAKRPMMGEIAGRLAAGGRRHRHRRQSALRRPRRHPQGRARRLSVRPRDRRPPRRDPWGHRNDARRRCGGHRRKRA
;
A
#
# COMPACT_ATOMS: atom_id res chain seq x y z
N MET A 1 -4.16 -12.86 -13.55
CA MET A 1 -2.75 -13.07 -13.93
C MET A 1 -2.49 -14.56 -13.80
N ASN A 2 -2.24 -15.27 -14.90
CA ASN A 2 -1.85 -16.68 -14.82
C ASN A 2 -0.35 -16.71 -14.60
N ALA A 3 0.08 -16.58 -13.34
CA ALA A 3 1.43 -16.96 -12.98
C ALA A 3 1.59 -18.46 -13.26
N THR A 4 2.66 -18.85 -13.94
CA THR A 4 3.09 -20.24 -13.97
C THR A 4 3.28 -20.67 -12.52
N ARG A 5 2.47 -21.63 -12.06
CA ARG A 5 2.65 -22.22 -10.73
C ARG A 5 4.10 -22.71 -10.62
N PRO A 6 4.80 -22.44 -9.50
CA PRO A 6 6.13 -22.98 -9.29
C PRO A 6 6.12 -24.49 -9.50
N ALA A 7 7.19 -25.02 -10.11
CA ALA A 7 7.37 -26.46 -10.17
C ALA A 7 7.40 -27.04 -8.74
N PRO A 8 6.87 -28.25 -8.51
CA PRO A 8 6.98 -28.86 -7.20
C PRO A 8 8.44 -29.02 -6.76
N ILE A 9 8.74 -28.81 -5.47
CA ILE A 9 10.08 -28.89 -4.89
C ILE A 9 10.10 -29.94 -3.79
N LYS A 10 11.17 -30.72 -3.64
CA LYS A 10 11.31 -31.64 -2.51
C LYS A 10 11.32 -30.91 -1.18
N LEU A 11 10.73 -31.49 -0.13
CA LEU A 11 10.69 -30.88 1.20
C LEU A 11 12.10 -30.63 1.77
N SER A 12 13.01 -31.58 1.57
CA SER A 12 14.42 -31.49 1.96
C SER A 12 15.12 -30.28 1.34
N GLU A 13 14.91 -30.09 0.04
CA GLU A 13 15.45 -28.98 -0.75
C GLU A 13 14.86 -27.64 -0.31
N LEU A 14 13.52 -27.60 -0.13
CA LEU A 14 12.80 -26.39 0.28
C LEU A 14 13.28 -25.88 1.65
N LEU A 15 13.47 -26.79 2.60
CA LEU A 15 13.87 -26.46 3.97
C LEU A 15 15.38 -26.48 4.18
N ARG A 16 16.15 -26.90 3.17
CA ARG A 16 17.61 -27.06 3.20
C ARG A 16 18.09 -27.89 4.39
N ARG A 17 17.43 -29.02 4.63
CA ARG A 17 17.74 -29.95 5.72
C ARG A 17 17.27 -31.36 5.39
N ASP A 18 17.91 -32.35 5.99
CA ASP A 18 17.47 -33.74 5.87
C ASP A 18 16.12 -33.95 6.56
N VAL A 19 15.28 -34.78 5.94
CA VAL A 19 13.95 -35.13 6.43
C VAL A 19 13.73 -36.64 6.28
N ALA A 20 13.03 -37.25 7.24
CA ALA A 20 12.77 -38.69 7.22
C ALA A 20 11.85 -39.11 6.06
N ALA A 21 10.90 -38.24 5.70
CA ALA A 21 10.06 -38.38 4.52
C ALA A 21 10.18 -37.10 3.69
N ASP A 22 10.38 -37.26 2.38
CA ASP A 22 10.72 -36.16 1.47
C ASP A 22 9.68 -35.99 0.36
N PRO A 23 8.44 -35.56 0.69
CA PRO A 23 7.39 -35.39 -0.31
C PRO A 23 7.67 -34.20 -1.24
N MET A 24 7.02 -34.23 -2.41
CA MET A 24 6.98 -33.07 -3.30
C MET A 24 6.01 -32.02 -2.75
N ILE A 25 6.51 -30.80 -2.58
CA ILE A 25 5.75 -29.64 -2.13
C ILE A 25 5.26 -28.84 -3.33
N THR A 26 3.96 -28.52 -3.36
CA THR A 26 3.27 -27.81 -4.45
C THR A 26 2.73 -26.43 -4.03
N GLY A 27 2.86 -26.07 -2.76
CA GLY A 27 2.40 -24.81 -2.19
C GLY A 27 2.87 -24.65 -0.75
N VAL A 28 2.96 -23.42 -0.26
CA VAL A 28 3.26 -23.10 1.14
C VAL A 28 2.21 -22.13 1.65
N THR A 29 1.55 -22.44 2.77
CA THR A 29 0.49 -21.59 3.36
C THR A 29 0.33 -21.85 4.86
N SER A 30 0.04 -20.81 5.63
CA SER A 30 -0.43 -20.93 7.02
C SER A 30 -1.96 -20.91 7.17
N ASP A 31 -2.69 -20.76 6.07
CA ASP A 31 -4.16 -20.80 6.05
C ASP A 31 -4.64 -22.17 5.59
N SER A 32 -5.21 -22.95 6.51
CA SER A 32 -5.71 -24.30 6.25
C SER A 32 -6.80 -24.34 5.19
N ARG A 33 -7.48 -23.22 4.90
CA ARG A 33 -8.52 -23.11 3.86
C ARG A 33 -7.93 -22.93 2.45
N LYS A 34 -6.65 -22.58 2.35
CA LYS A 34 -5.92 -22.41 1.09
C LYS A 34 -5.08 -23.66 0.74
N VAL A 35 -5.13 -24.71 1.57
CA VAL A 35 -4.36 -25.93 1.35
C VAL A 35 -4.93 -26.67 0.14
N GLY A 36 -4.02 -27.25 -0.65
CA GLY A 36 -4.37 -28.23 -1.68
C GLY A 36 -3.37 -29.39 -1.69
N PRO A 37 -3.59 -30.40 -2.55
CA PRO A 37 -2.73 -31.58 -2.65
C PRO A 37 -1.25 -31.23 -2.84
N GLY A 38 -0.40 -31.71 -1.94
CA GLY A 38 1.05 -31.46 -1.94
C GLY A 38 1.49 -30.23 -1.16
N SER A 39 0.61 -29.50 -0.45
CA SER A 39 1.03 -28.28 0.24
C SER A 39 1.85 -28.56 1.50
N LEU A 40 2.80 -27.68 1.81
CA LEU A 40 3.35 -27.50 3.14
C LEU A 40 2.41 -26.56 3.92
N PHE A 41 1.68 -27.11 4.88
CA PHE A 41 0.86 -26.32 5.80
C PHE A 41 1.70 -25.84 6.97
N VAL A 42 1.59 -24.57 7.37
CA VAL A 42 2.31 -24.02 8.51
C VAL A 42 1.37 -23.65 9.65
N ALA A 43 1.43 -24.45 10.72
CA ALA A 43 0.71 -24.24 11.97
C ALA A 43 1.38 -23.15 12.82
N LEU A 44 1.00 -21.89 12.61
CA LEU A 44 1.53 -20.76 13.38
C LEU A 44 0.75 -20.56 14.71
N PRO A 45 1.42 -20.24 15.83
CA PRO A 45 0.72 -19.79 17.04
C PRO A 45 0.11 -18.41 16.79
N GLY A 46 -1.21 -18.28 16.82
CA GLY A 46 -1.92 -17.01 16.61
C GLY A 46 -2.36 -16.34 17.91
N SER A 47 -2.79 -15.07 17.82
CA SER A 47 -3.37 -14.33 18.95
C SER A 47 -4.82 -14.74 19.27
N ALA A 48 -5.57 -15.17 18.26
CA ALA A 48 -6.97 -15.59 18.41
C ALA A 48 -7.15 -17.13 18.42
N ALA A 49 -6.31 -17.84 17.68
CA ALA A 49 -6.36 -19.30 17.58
C ALA A 49 -4.97 -19.87 17.31
N ASP A 50 -4.74 -21.09 17.79
CA ASP A 50 -3.52 -21.84 17.54
C ASP A 50 -3.61 -22.59 16.21
N GLY A 51 -2.64 -22.36 15.31
CA GLY A 51 -2.54 -23.02 14.01
C GLY A 51 -2.50 -24.54 14.09
N ARG A 52 -2.02 -25.10 15.22
CA ARG A 52 -1.95 -26.55 15.45
C ARG A 52 -3.33 -27.21 15.45
N ALA A 53 -4.37 -26.48 15.87
CA ALA A 53 -5.75 -26.97 15.85
C ALA A 53 -6.28 -27.25 14.43
N PHE A 54 -5.67 -26.66 13.41
CA PHE A 54 -6.09 -26.80 12.01
C PHE A 54 -5.27 -27.84 11.23
N ILE A 55 -4.33 -28.53 11.87
CA ILE A 55 -3.54 -29.61 11.23
C ILE A 55 -4.45 -30.71 10.65
N PRO A 56 -5.48 -31.24 11.36
CA PRO A 56 -6.35 -32.27 10.80
C PRO A 56 -7.06 -31.82 9.52
N GLN A 57 -7.50 -30.56 9.48
CA GLN A 57 -8.13 -29.97 8.30
C GLN A 57 -7.14 -29.82 7.13
N ALA A 58 -5.90 -29.39 7.41
CA ALA A 58 -4.88 -29.26 6.38
C ALA A 58 -4.52 -30.63 5.76
N LEU A 59 -4.39 -31.67 6.59
CA LEU A 59 -4.13 -33.03 6.13
C LEU A 59 -5.29 -33.57 5.28
N SER A 60 -6.54 -33.33 5.68
CA SER A 60 -7.71 -33.76 4.90
C SER A 60 -7.85 -33.03 3.56
N GLN A 61 -7.27 -31.83 3.42
CA GLN A 61 -7.17 -31.09 2.16
C GLN A 61 -5.93 -31.46 1.33
N GLY A 62 -5.11 -32.40 1.79
CA GLY A 62 -3.96 -32.93 1.06
C GLY A 62 -2.63 -32.24 1.34
N ALA A 63 -2.46 -31.61 2.51
CA ALA A 63 -1.13 -31.20 2.96
C ALA A 63 -0.19 -32.41 2.99
N ALA A 64 0.95 -32.30 2.31
CA ALA A 64 1.96 -33.36 2.28
C ALA A 64 2.92 -33.30 3.47
N ALA A 65 3.06 -32.13 4.09
CA ALA A 65 3.88 -31.93 5.28
C ALA A 65 3.36 -30.76 6.13
N VAL A 66 3.76 -30.73 7.41
CA VAL A 66 3.40 -29.67 8.37
C VAL A 66 4.63 -29.00 8.97
N LEU A 67 4.68 -27.67 8.79
CA LEU A 67 5.40 -26.61 9.51
C LEU A 67 4.90 -26.33 10.94
N ALA A 68 5.56 -26.68 12.06
CA ALA A 68 5.03 -26.34 13.39
C ALA A 68 6.08 -25.92 14.46
N PRO A 69 5.66 -25.34 15.61
CA PRO A 69 6.51 -25.10 16.77
C PRO A 69 7.22 -26.36 17.31
N SER A 70 8.33 -26.16 18.03
CA SER A 70 9.17 -27.25 18.58
C SER A 70 8.49 -28.16 19.60
N ASP A 71 7.47 -27.64 20.29
CA ASP A 71 6.65 -28.36 21.27
C ASP A 71 5.46 -29.10 20.65
N THR A 72 5.36 -29.17 19.32
CA THR A 72 4.25 -29.83 18.64
C THR A 72 4.38 -31.36 18.70
N ASP A 73 3.31 -32.04 19.12
CA ASP A 73 3.26 -33.50 19.18
C ASP A 73 3.45 -34.13 17.78
N ALA A 74 4.46 -35.00 17.66
CA ALA A 74 4.83 -35.70 16.43
C ALA A 74 3.68 -36.55 15.84
N ARG A 75 2.69 -36.93 16.64
CA ARG A 75 1.55 -37.74 16.20
C ARG A 75 0.50 -36.93 15.41
N LEU A 76 0.58 -35.60 15.43
CA LEU A 76 -0.42 -34.74 14.77
C LEU A 76 -0.33 -34.75 13.24
N ALA A 77 0.81 -35.13 12.66
CA ALA A 77 0.97 -35.24 11.22
C ALA A 77 1.98 -36.33 10.84
N PRO A 78 1.76 -37.09 9.74
CA PRO A 78 2.70 -38.11 9.29
C PRO A 78 4.09 -37.56 8.93
N VAL A 79 4.14 -36.35 8.36
CA VAL A 79 5.38 -35.63 8.05
C VAL A 79 5.35 -34.29 8.79
N LEU A 80 5.86 -34.29 10.02
CA LEU A 80 5.96 -33.10 10.86
C LEU A 80 7.39 -32.57 10.89
N ILE A 81 7.54 -31.29 10.52
CA ILE A 81 8.77 -30.52 10.68
C ILE A 81 8.53 -29.53 11.81
N THR A 82 9.38 -29.57 12.83
CA THR A 82 9.36 -28.59 13.91
C THR A 82 10.44 -27.52 13.77
N SER A 83 10.18 -26.32 14.33
CA SER A 83 11.10 -25.17 14.35
C SER A 83 10.96 -24.37 15.65
N GLY A 84 12.07 -23.82 16.16
CA GLY A 84 12.06 -22.90 17.30
C GLY A 84 11.50 -21.51 16.95
N ASP A 85 11.74 -21.04 15.73
CA ASP A 85 11.12 -19.84 15.15
C ASP A 85 10.32 -20.24 13.92
N VAL A 86 9.11 -20.75 14.16
CA VAL A 86 8.22 -21.25 13.10
C VAL A 86 7.81 -20.14 12.12
N ARG A 87 7.66 -18.90 12.58
CA ARG A 87 7.29 -17.74 11.73
C ARG A 87 8.40 -17.38 10.77
N ARG A 88 9.66 -17.37 11.23
CA ARG A 88 10.81 -17.17 10.34
C ARG A 88 10.97 -18.34 9.38
N ALA A 89 10.88 -19.58 9.86
CA ALA A 89 10.96 -20.77 9.00
C ALA A 89 9.89 -20.73 7.89
N TYR A 90 8.68 -20.29 8.21
CA TYR A 90 7.61 -20.07 7.26
C TYR A 90 7.96 -19.06 6.17
N ALA A 91 8.45 -17.87 6.55
CA ALA A 91 8.80 -16.83 5.61
C ALA A 91 9.93 -17.25 4.66
N ILE A 92 10.92 -17.98 5.17
CA ILE A 92 12.02 -18.52 4.37
C ILE A 92 11.53 -19.64 3.44
N ALA A 93 10.68 -20.56 3.91
CA ALA A 93 10.08 -21.60 3.08
C ALA A 93 9.20 -20.99 1.98
N ALA A 94 8.38 -19.98 2.30
CA ALA A 94 7.58 -19.25 1.33
C ALA A 94 8.46 -18.60 0.24
N ARG A 95 9.54 -17.93 0.63
CA ARG A 95 10.53 -17.37 -0.31
C ARG A 95 11.17 -18.46 -1.18
N GLY A 96 11.58 -19.58 -0.58
CA GLY A 96 12.19 -20.70 -1.30
C GLY A 96 11.24 -21.33 -2.33
N PHE A 97 9.95 -21.42 -2.01
CA PHE A 97 8.95 -22.04 -2.88
C PHE A 97 8.45 -21.11 -4.00
N TYR A 98 7.99 -19.89 -3.65
CA TYR A 98 7.42 -18.97 -4.65
C TYR A 98 8.50 -18.26 -5.47
N GLY A 99 9.73 -18.20 -4.98
CA GLY A 99 10.89 -17.87 -5.79
C GLY A 99 11.17 -16.37 -5.92
N THR A 100 11.20 -15.88 -7.17
CA THR A 100 11.81 -14.61 -7.59
C THR A 100 11.21 -13.37 -6.91
N GLN A 101 11.99 -12.30 -6.85
CA GLN A 101 11.56 -10.98 -6.35
C GLN A 101 11.95 -9.90 -7.37
N PRO A 102 11.29 -8.73 -7.35
CA PRO A 102 11.82 -7.54 -8.01
C PRO A 102 13.27 -7.29 -7.58
N ALA A 103 14.13 -6.90 -8.52
CA ALA A 103 15.57 -6.70 -8.27
C ALA A 103 15.85 -5.68 -7.16
N THR A 104 14.99 -4.66 -7.08
CA THR A 104 15.05 -3.62 -6.07
C THR A 104 13.81 -3.68 -5.19
N CYS A 105 13.97 -4.13 -3.93
CA CYS A 105 12.93 -4.03 -2.92
C CYS A 105 13.39 -3.09 -1.79
N VAL A 106 12.58 -2.10 -1.44
CA VAL A 106 12.82 -1.20 -0.30
C VAL A 106 11.64 -1.24 0.66
N ALA A 107 11.89 -1.06 1.95
CA ALA A 107 10.86 -1.08 2.99
C ALA A 107 10.75 0.26 3.71
N VAL A 108 9.54 0.65 4.13
CA VAL A 108 9.34 1.81 5.02
C VAL A 108 8.54 1.43 6.26
N THR A 109 9.07 1.79 7.43
CA THR A 109 8.36 1.70 8.71
C THR A 109 8.21 3.07 9.37
N GLY A 110 7.38 3.09 10.41
CA GLY A 110 7.02 4.25 11.20
C GLY A 110 5.56 4.21 11.63
N THR A 111 5.14 5.15 12.47
CA THR A 111 3.71 5.27 12.85
C THR A 111 2.93 5.81 11.66
N ASN A 112 3.33 6.97 11.13
CA ASN A 112 2.64 7.64 10.02
C ASN A 112 3.51 7.74 8.76
N GLY A 113 2.87 7.86 7.59
CA GLY A 113 3.56 8.18 6.32
C GLY A 113 4.02 6.99 5.47
N LYS A 114 3.94 5.75 5.98
CA LYS A 114 4.35 4.52 5.26
C LYS A 114 3.73 4.41 3.86
N THR A 115 2.39 4.51 3.78
CA THR A 115 1.66 4.46 2.51
C THR A 115 2.09 5.56 1.55
N SER A 116 2.25 6.79 2.03
CA SER A 116 2.72 7.91 1.21
C SER A 116 4.12 7.66 0.67
N VAL A 117 5.06 7.28 1.52
CA VAL A 117 6.45 6.99 1.13
C VAL A 117 6.50 5.86 0.10
N ALA A 118 5.83 4.74 0.34
CA ALA A 118 5.81 3.62 -0.59
C ALA A 118 5.19 4.00 -1.95
N ALA A 119 4.10 4.77 -1.94
CA ALA A 119 3.47 5.27 -3.16
C ALA A 119 4.36 6.29 -3.89
N PHE A 120 5.10 7.14 -3.18
CA PHE A 120 6.01 8.10 -3.78
C PHE A 120 7.23 7.42 -4.39
N CYS A 121 7.84 6.44 -3.74
CA CYS A 121 8.92 5.65 -4.35
C CYS A 121 8.48 5.03 -5.68
N ARG A 122 7.29 4.39 -5.71
CA ARG A 122 6.71 3.85 -6.96
C ARG A 122 6.59 4.92 -8.05
N GLN A 123 6.03 6.08 -7.72
CA GLN A 123 5.81 7.16 -8.69
C GLN A 123 7.13 7.77 -9.18
N ILE A 124 8.11 7.94 -8.28
CA ILE A 124 9.45 8.44 -8.59
C ILE A 124 10.12 7.51 -9.61
N TRP A 125 10.19 6.21 -9.34
CA TRP A 125 10.77 5.23 -10.27
C TRP A 125 10.01 5.16 -11.60
N ALA A 126 8.68 5.17 -11.57
CA ALA A 126 7.88 5.17 -12.79
C ALA A 126 8.13 6.42 -13.66
N SER A 127 8.33 7.57 -13.03
CA SER A 127 8.66 8.82 -13.74
C SER A 127 10.03 8.80 -14.44
N MET A 128 10.90 7.85 -14.05
CA MET A 128 12.20 7.57 -14.65
C MET A 128 12.15 6.47 -15.72
N GLY A 129 10.96 5.94 -16.04
CA GLY A 129 10.77 4.85 -16.99
C GLY A 129 10.98 3.45 -16.41
N LEU A 130 11.08 3.30 -15.08
CA LEU A 130 11.25 2.01 -14.43
C LEU A 130 9.88 1.38 -14.12
N HIS A 131 9.75 0.07 -14.29
CA HIS A 131 8.57 -0.66 -13.83
C HIS A 131 8.60 -0.81 -12.31
N ALA A 132 7.66 -0.15 -11.64
CA ALA A 132 7.65 -0.04 -10.20
C ALA A 132 6.33 -0.49 -9.59
N ALA A 133 6.37 -0.93 -8.33
CA ALA A 133 5.19 -1.26 -7.56
C ALA A 133 5.29 -0.72 -6.13
N SER A 134 4.13 -0.57 -5.49
CA SER A 134 3.99 -0.30 -4.07
C SER A 134 3.07 -1.35 -3.45
N MET A 135 3.44 -1.90 -2.30
CA MET A 135 2.68 -2.91 -1.58
C MET A 135 2.41 -2.43 -0.16
N GLY A 136 1.13 -2.38 0.24
CA GLY A 136 0.78 -1.95 1.58
C GLY A 136 -0.71 -1.89 1.85
N THR A 137 -1.10 -0.88 2.62
CA THR A 137 -2.48 -0.68 3.11
C THR A 137 -3.51 -0.62 1.97
N LEU A 138 -3.11 -0.07 0.81
CA LEU A 138 -3.96 0.05 -0.38
C LEU A 138 -3.92 -1.18 -1.30
N GLY A 139 -3.27 -2.28 -0.87
CA GLY A 139 -2.99 -3.43 -1.70
C GLY A 139 -1.71 -3.27 -2.52
N VAL A 140 -1.63 -3.96 -3.66
CA VAL A 140 -0.51 -3.91 -4.58
C VAL A 140 -0.89 -3.09 -5.80
N LEU A 141 -0.16 -1.99 -6.00
CA LEU A 141 -0.30 -1.12 -7.16
C LEU A 141 0.98 -1.18 -7.97
N ALA A 142 0.87 -1.55 -9.25
CA ALA A 142 1.98 -1.52 -10.20
C ALA A 142 1.85 -0.31 -11.13
N GLN A 143 2.97 0.23 -11.56
CA GLN A 143 3.05 1.37 -12.45
C GLN A 143 4.16 1.17 -13.49
N ASN A 144 3.81 1.44 -14.74
CA ASN A 144 4.74 1.52 -15.86
C ASN A 144 4.49 2.84 -16.60
N GLY A 145 5.41 3.79 -16.46
CA GLY A 145 5.20 5.16 -16.94
C GLY A 145 3.92 5.77 -16.34
N ASN A 146 2.98 6.16 -17.20
CA ASN A 146 1.70 6.74 -16.79
C ASN A 146 0.59 5.70 -16.55
N VAL A 147 0.84 4.42 -16.80
CA VAL A 147 -0.15 3.36 -16.64
C VAL A 147 -0.09 2.84 -15.21
N ASN A 148 -1.16 3.10 -14.45
CA ASN A 148 -1.36 2.56 -13.11
C ASN A 148 -2.29 1.35 -13.16
N ARG A 149 -1.92 0.28 -12.44
CA ARG A 149 -2.73 -0.93 -12.33
C ARG A 149 -2.84 -1.37 -10.87
N GLU A 150 -4.06 -1.45 -10.37
CA GLU A 150 -4.38 -2.11 -9.11
C GLU A 150 -4.39 -3.62 -9.34
N LEU A 151 -3.53 -4.35 -8.63
CA LEU A 151 -3.41 -5.80 -8.73
C LEU A 151 -4.22 -6.50 -7.64
N THR A 152 -4.32 -5.89 -6.47
CA THR A 152 -5.10 -6.37 -5.32
C THR A 152 -5.75 -5.19 -4.61
N GLY A 153 -6.90 -5.43 -3.97
CA GLY A 153 -7.52 -4.44 -3.09
C GLY A 153 -6.85 -4.34 -1.71
N PRO A 154 -7.39 -3.49 -0.81
CA PRO A 154 -6.90 -3.32 0.55
C PRO A 154 -6.89 -4.62 1.37
N GLY A 155 -5.90 -4.74 2.26
CA GLY A 155 -5.73 -5.91 3.13
C GLY A 155 -4.81 -5.59 4.30
N LEU A 156 -4.04 -6.58 4.77
CA LEU A 156 -3.00 -6.33 5.76
C LEU A 156 -1.95 -5.36 5.19
N THR A 157 -1.59 -4.32 5.95
CA THR A 157 -0.51 -3.37 5.57
C THR A 157 0.79 -4.09 5.22
N SER A 158 1.09 -5.19 5.89
CA SER A 158 2.15 -6.12 5.49
C SER A 158 1.50 -7.49 5.30
N PRO A 159 1.38 -7.99 4.05
CA PRO A 159 0.74 -9.27 3.77
C PRO A 159 1.36 -10.42 4.55
N ASP A 160 0.62 -11.52 4.69
CA ASP A 160 1.15 -12.77 5.23
C ASP A 160 2.38 -13.25 4.42
N ALA A 161 3.29 -14.01 5.03
CA ALA A 161 4.59 -14.31 4.44
C ALA A 161 4.50 -15.09 3.10
N ALA A 162 3.58 -16.07 2.99
CA ALA A 162 3.35 -16.77 1.72
C ALA A 162 2.67 -15.88 0.68
N ASP A 163 1.69 -15.07 1.10
CA ASP A 163 1.02 -14.13 0.21
C ASP A 163 2.01 -13.08 -0.33
N ALA A 164 2.90 -12.56 0.52
CA ALA A 164 3.96 -11.63 0.14
C ALA A 164 4.93 -12.29 -0.86
N ALA A 165 5.44 -13.49 -0.57
CA ALA A 165 6.35 -14.21 -1.45
C ALA A 165 5.73 -14.48 -2.84
N ARG A 166 4.46 -14.89 -2.89
CA ARG A 166 3.71 -15.06 -4.13
C ARG A 166 3.53 -13.74 -4.89
N MET A 167 3.10 -12.69 -4.21
CA MET A 167 2.93 -11.37 -4.84
C MET A 167 4.25 -10.83 -5.41
N LEU A 168 5.37 -11.03 -4.71
CA LEU A 168 6.70 -10.66 -5.17
C LEU A 168 7.09 -11.43 -6.45
N ALA A 169 6.83 -12.74 -6.49
CA ALA A 169 7.08 -13.56 -7.66
C ALA A 169 6.21 -13.14 -8.86
N ASP A 170 4.93 -12.87 -8.62
CA ASP A 170 3.99 -12.38 -9.64
C ASP A 170 4.44 -11.03 -10.21
N LEU A 171 4.87 -10.11 -9.34
CA LEU A 171 5.42 -8.80 -9.74
C LEU A 171 6.67 -8.98 -10.61
N ALA A 172 7.64 -9.77 -10.15
CA ALA A 172 8.87 -10.04 -10.88
C ALA A 172 8.59 -10.69 -12.26
N GLY A 173 7.70 -11.69 -12.31
CA GLY A 173 7.28 -12.36 -13.54
C GLY A 173 6.51 -11.44 -14.50
N SER A 174 5.89 -10.36 -14.00
CA SER A 174 5.28 -9.31 -14.82
C SER A 174 6.26 -8.21 -15.26
N GLY A 175 7.55 -8.36 -14.97
CA GLY A 175 8.60 -7.41 -15.35
C GLY A 175 8.72 -6.20 -14.41
N VAL A 176 8.15 -6.25 -13.20
CA VAL A 176 8.39 -5.21 -12.18
C VAL A 176 9.79 -5.37 -11.61
N THR A 177 10.58 -4.30 -11.69
CA THR A 177 11.98 -4.28 -11.23
C THR A 177 12.14 -3.62 -9.87
N HIS A 178 11.23 -2.68 -9.53
CA HIS A 178 11.30 -1.89 -8.30
C HIS A 178 10.04 -2.07 -7.44
N LEU A 179 10.19 -2.29 -6.15
CA LEU A 179 9.09 -2.42 -5.20
C LEU A 179 9.39 -1.63 -3.93
N ALA A 180 8.44 -0.80 -3.52
CA ALA A 180 8.41 -0.23 -2.17
C ALA A 180 7.31 -0.89 -1.34
N LEU A 181 7.66 -1.38 -0.16
CA LEU A 181 6.73 -2.11 0.72
C LEU A 181 6.57 -1.43 2.09
N GLU A 182 5.33 -1.39 2.56
CA GLU A 182 5.02 -0.94 3.92
C GLU A 182 5.38 -2.03 4.93
N ALA A 183 6.31 -1.72 5.83
CA ALA A 183 6.73 -2.58 6.93
C ALA A 183 6.03 -2.14 8.23
N SER A 184 4.81 -2.63 8.44
CA SER A 184 4.08 -2.43 9.71
C SER A 184 4.82 -3.09 10.87
N SER A 185 4.69 -2.56 12.09
CA SER A 185 5.30 -3.18 13.28
C SER A 185 4.82 -4.61 13.47
N HIS A 186 3.52 -4.86 13.27
CA HIS A 186 2.94 -6.20 13.26
C HIS A 186 3.58 -7.11 12.21
N GLY A 187 3.79 -6.62 10.99
CA GLY A 187 4.42 -7.41 9.92
C GLY A 187 5.87 -7.75 10.23
N ILE A 188 6.63 -6.81 10.78
CA ILE A 188 8.03 -7.03 11.18
C ILE A 188 8.12 -8.00 12.35
N ASP A 189 7.31 -7.80 13.39
CA ASP A 189 7.27 -8.66 14.59
C ASP A 189 6.86 -10.10 14.25
N GLN A 190 5.83 -10.25 13.41
CA GLN A 190 5.34 -11.56 12.97
C GLN A 190 6.17 -12.20 11.84
N ARG A 191 7.35 -11.66 11.55
CA ARG A 191 8.32 -12.20 10.57
C ARG A 191 7.80 -12.26 9.13
N ARG A 192 6.75 -11.48 8.78
CA ARG A 192 6.12 -11.54 7.45
C ARG A 192 7.04 -11.06 6.32
N LEU A 193 8.04 -10.23 6.66
CA LEU A 193 9.02 -9.69 5.73
C LEU A 193 10.34 -10.47 5.69
N ASP A 194 10.53 -11.51 6.51
CA ASP A 194 11.82 -12.21 6.65
C ASP A 194 12.28 -12.90 5.35
N GLY A 195 11.36 -13.18 4.42
CA GLY A 195 11.66 -13.72 3.10
C GLY A 195 12.04 -12.66 2.05
N VAL A 196 11.99 -11.36 2.37
CA VAL A 196 12.21 -10.26 1.42
C VAL A 196 13.67 -9.82 1.43
N THR A 197 14.30 -9.75 0.25
CA THR A 197 15.67 -9.25 0.10
C THR A 197 15.65 -7.73 -0.10
N LEU A 198 16.00 -6.97 0.94
CA LEU A 198 15.94 -5.51 0.92
C LEU A 198 17.25 -4.85 0.44
N GLN A 199 17.12 -3.82 -0.40
CA GLN A 199 18.23 -2.95 -0.83
C GLN A 199 18.40 -1.73 0.09
N ALA A 200 17.30 -1.21 0.63
CA ALA A 200 17.27 -0.09 1.57
C ALA A 200 16.03 -0.19 2.46
N ALA A 201 16.07 0.45 3.63
CA ALA A 201 14.92 0.58 4.51
C ALA A 201 14.83 1.99 5.09
N ALA A 202 13.61 2.45 5.37
CA ALA A 202 13.36 3.79 5.90
C ALA A 202 12.55 3.81 7.18
N PHE A 203 12.81 4.83 7.99
CA PHE A 203 12.05 5.18 9.18
C PHE A 203 11.50 6.60 9.07
N THR A 204 10.18 6.76 9.21
CA THR A 204 9.51 8.06 9.12
C THR A 204 9.37 8.76 10.48
N ASN A 205 8.73 8.14 11.45
CA ASN A 205 8.47 8.69 12.78
C ASN A 205 7.96 7.59 13.74
N LEU A 206 7.97 7.89 15.03
CA LEU A 206 7.39 7.04 16.07
C LEU A 206 6.58 7.89 17.05
N SER A 207 5.28 7.64 17.11
CA SER A 207 4.32 8.18 18.08
C SER A 207 3.42 7.07 18.60
N GLN A 208 2.72 7.30 19.71
CA GLN A 208 1.84 6.30 20.34
C GLN A 208 0.80 5.73 19.37
N ASP A 209 0.83 4.42 19.21
CA ASP A 209 -0.10 3.62 18.40
C ASP A 209 0.12 2.12 18.74
N HIS A 210 -0.84 1.26 18.43
CA HIS A 210 -0.73 -0.21 18.53
C HIS A 210 -0.25 -0.78 19.87
N LEU A 211 -0.44 -0.07 20.99
CA LEU A 211 -0.03 -0.54 22.32
C LEU A 211 -0.87 -1.72 22.83
N ASP A 212 -2.09 -1.88 22.30
CA ASP A 212 -2.93 -3.06 22.47
C ASP A 212 -2.24 -4.36 22.02
N TYR A 213 -1.35 -4.27 21.03
CA TYR A 213 -0.55 -5.40 20.55
C TYR A 213 0.85 -5.44 21.19
N HIS A 214 1.54 -4.31 21.23
CA HIS A 214 2.96 -4.24 21.64
C HIS A 214 3.15 -4.10 23.16
N GLY A 215 2.07 -3.89 23.92
CA GLY A 215 2.09 -3.62 25.35
C GLY A 215 2.48 -2.19 25.69
N ASP A 216 3.66 -1.75 25.24
CA ASP A 216 4.20 -0.42 25.51
C ASP A 216 4.99 0.18 24.34
N MET A 217 5.45 1.43 24.51
CA MET A 217 6.22 2.14 23.50
C MET A 217 7.62 1.54 23.26
N ALA A 218 8.18 0.79 24.23
CA ALA A 218 9.47 0.14 24.09
C ALA A 218 9.34 -1.10 23.19
N GLY A 219 8.35 -1.95 23.42
CA GLY A 219 7.99 -3.08 22.57
C GLY A 219 7.66 -2.62 21.14
N TYR A 220 6.86 -1.56 20.99
CA TYR A 220 6.52 -1.02 19.67
C TYR A 220 7.75 -0.49 18.92
N ARG A 221 8.69 0.16 19.62
CA ARG A 221 9.97 0.61 19.05
C ARG A 221 10.84 -0.57 18.64
N ALA A 222 11.01 -1.56 19.52
CA ALA A 222 11.80 -2.76 19.27
C ALA A 222 11.31 -3.51 18.02
N ALA A 223 9.99 -3.65 17.87
CA ALA A 223 9.39 -4.25 16.68
C ALA A 223 9.78 -3.52 15.38
N LYS A 224 9.90 -2.18 15.39
CA LYS A 224 10.34 -1.42 14.21
C LYS A 224 11.86 -1.47 14.02
N LEU A 225 12.64 -1.43 15.10
CA LEU A 225 14.11 -1.50 15.06
C LEU A 225 14.59 -2.79 14.42
N ARG A 226 13.88 -3.90 14.60
CA ARG A 226 14.15 -5.17 13.93
C ARG A 226 14.29 -5.06 12.40
N LEU A 227 13.60 -4.11 11.75
CA LEU A 227 13.78 -3.86 10.31
C LEU A 227 15.24 -3.51 9.96
N PHE A 228 15.90 -2.77 10.84
CA PHE A 228 17.28 -2.30 10.68
C PHE A 228 18.29 -3.25 11.32
N GLU A 229 17.93 -3.89 12.43
CA GLU A 229 18.84 -4.77 13.17
C GLU A 229 18.94 -6.17 12.58
N THR A 230 17.89 -6.64 11.90
CA THR A 230 17.79 -8.04 11.47
C THR A 230 17.47 -8.20 9.99
N LEU A 231 16.55 -7.38 9.45
CA LEU A 231 16.03 -7.59 8.09
C LEU A 231 16.86 -6.93 7.00
N LEU A 232 17.28 -5.69 7.21
CA LEU A 232 18.11 -4.97 6.25
C LEU A 232 19.54 -5.56 6.27
N PRO A 233 20.06 -6.10 5.16
CA PRO A 233 21.39 -6.72 5.15
C PRO A 233 22.51 -5.72 5.48
N ARG A 234 23.57 -6.21 6.13
CA ARG A 234 24.80 -5.41 6.39
C ARG A 234 25.33 -4.78 5.10
N GLY A 235 25.85 -3.56 5.21
CA GLY A 235 26.35 -2.78 4.06
C GLY A 235 25.25 -2.09 3.24
N ARG A 236 23.96 -2.29 3.57
CA ARG A 236 22.85 -1.51 2.99
C ARG A 236 22.61 -0.23 3.78
N THR A 237 21.72 0.61 3.26
CA THR A 237 21.48 1.96 3.79
C THR A 237 20.12 2.07 4.49
N ALA A 238 20.15 2.59 5.72
CA ALA A 238 19.01 3.03 6.48
C ALA A 238 18.74 4.52 6.21
N VAL A 239 17.56 4.83 5.69
CA VAL A 239 17.09 6.20 5.42
C VAL A 239 16.26 6.68 6.60
N LEU A 240 16.79 7.61 7.38
CA LEU A 240 16.21 7.97 8.67
C LEU A 240 15.76 9.43 8.66
N ASN A 241 14.49 9.67 8.97
CA ASN A 241 13.99 11.02 9.19
C ASN A 241 14.61 11.61 10.47
N ALA A 242 15.54 12.54 10.29
CA ALA A 242 16.24 13.24 11.36
C ALA A 242 15.32 14.16 12.16
N ASP A 243 14.14 14.49 11.64
CA ASP A 243 13.16 15.31 12.34
C ASP A 243 12.38 14.52 13.40
N SER A 244 12.48 13.20 13.43
CA SER A 244 11.84 12.38 14.47
C SER A 244 12.64 12.37 15.78
N ASP A 245 11.97 12.49 16.92
CA ASP A 245 12.59 12.35 18.25
C ASP A 245 13.24 10.96 18.46
N ALA A 246 12.76 9.94 17.76
CA ALA A 246 13.34 8.60 17.82
C ALA A 246 14.59 8.42 16.94
N TYR A 247 14.96 9.41 16.12
CA TYR A 247 16.07 9.33 15.16
C TYR A 247 17.34 8.72 15.76
N SER A 248 17.81 9.25 16.91
CA SER A 248 19.06 8.80 17.52
C SER A 248 19.06 7.31 17.84
N SER A 249 17.92 6.76 18.29
CA SER A 249 17.81 5.32 18.57
C SER A 249 17.87 4.46 17.32
N PHE A 250 17.21 4.89 16.23
CA PHE A 250 17.27 4.18 14.95
C PHE A 250 18.63 4.31 14.27
N ALA A 251 19.28 5.47 14.37
CA ALA A 251 20.62 5.70 13.84
C ALA A 251 21.66 4.82 14.56
N ALA A 252 21.64 4.80 15.90
CA ALA A 252 22.54 3.95 16.69
C ALA A 252 22.37 2.46 16.34
N ALA A 253 21.13 1.96 16.32
CA ALA A 253 20.85 0.57 15.95
C ALA A 253 21.31 0.23 14.53
N SER A 254 21.10 1.14 13.58
CA SER A 254 21.53 0.96 12.19
C SER A 254 23.06 0.86 12.07
N ILE A 255 23.78 1.76 12.74
CA ILE A 255 25.26 1.77 12.74
C ILE A 255 25.81 0.50 13.38
N MET A 256 25.30 0.10 14.55
CA MET A 256 25.72 -1.14 15.23
C MET A 256 25.48 -2.38 14.36
N SER A 257 24.43 -2.34 13.53
CA SER A 257 24.09 -3.40 12.59
C SER A 257 24.92 -3.38 11.31
N GLY A 258 25.87 -2.45 11.16
CA GLY A 258 26.74 -2.33 9.99
C GLY A 258 26.04 -1.74 8.76
N LEU A 259 25.04 -0.89 8.97
CA LEU A 259 24.33 -0.18 7.92
C LEU A 259 24.92 1.21 7.71
N GLY A 260 24.86 1.69 6.46
CA GLY A 260 25.00 3.12 6.18
C GLY A 260 23.78 3.88 6.69
N VAL A 261 23.95 5.10 7.18
CA VAL A 261 22.84 5.99 7.55
C VAL A 261 22.78 7.15 6.58
N LEU A 262 21.60 7.35 5.97
CA LEU A 262 21.27 8.51 5.16
C LEU A 262 20.20 9.31 5.95
N ALA A 263 20.61 10.44 6.51
CA ALA A 263 19.73 11.29 7.32
C ALA A 263 19.02 12.32 6.46
N VAL A 264 17.68 12.29 6.49
CA VAL A 264 16.81 13.18 5.70
C VAL A 264 15.99 14.10 6.60
N GLY A 265 15.52 15.22 6.07
CA GLY A 265 14.62 16.16 6.77
C GLY A 265 15.26 17.52 7.03
N GLU A 266 14.61 18.38 7.80
CA GLU A 266 15.14 19.72 8.15
C GLU A 266 16.42 19.59 8.99
N ARG A 267 16.48 18.60 9.88
CA ARG A 267 17.69 18.23 10.66
C ARG A 267 18.59 17.19 9.98
N GLY A 268 18.28 16.82 8.74
CA GLY A 268 19.07 15.87 7.95
C GLY A 268 20.45 16.44 7.58
N ARG A 269 21.40 15.57 7.22
CA ARG A 269 22.73 15.98 6.73
C ARG A 269 23.07 15.46 5.33
N ASP A 270 22.33 14.47 4.84
CA ASP A 270 22.56 13.87 3.53
C ASP A 270 21.56 14.39 2.49
N LEU A 271 20.31 14.58 2.91
CA LEU A 271 19.23 15.14 2.10
C LEU A 271 18.42 16.10 2.98
N SER A 272 18.86 17.35 3.03
CA SER A 272 18.39 18.33 4.00
C SER A 272 17.37 19.29 3.40
N LEU A 273 16.26 19.53 4.10
CA LEU A 273 15.29 20.55 3.72
C LEU A 273 15.76 21.92 4.25
N VAL A 274 16.37 22.73 3.39
CA VAL A 274 16.92 24.04 3.75
C VAL A 274 15.80 25.08 3.87
N ALA A 275 14.87 25.08 2.93
CA ALA A 275 13.75 25.99 2.95
C ALA A 275 12.50 25.35 2.34
N ARG A 276 11.33 25.76 2.86
CA ARG A 276 10.02 25.35 2.34
C ARG A 276 9.13 26.59 2.23
N ARG A 277 8.66 26.85 1.01
CA ARG A 277 7.67 27.89 0.73
C ARG A 277 6.40 27.28 0.16
N ALA A 278 5.28 27.47 0.85
CA ALA A 278 3.98 27.11 0.30
C ALA A 278 3.65 28.00 -0.90
N VAL A 279 3.19 27.38 -1.99
CA VAL A 279 2.72 28.03 -3.21
C VAL A 279 1.35 27.46 -3.57
N PRO A 280 0.54 28.12 -4.43
CA PRO A 280 -0.77 27.60 -4.80
C PRO A 280 -0.71 26.18 -5.34
N GLU A 281 0.28 25.87 -6.20
CA GLU A 281 0.41 24.57 -6.86
C GLU A 281 0.96 23.44 -5.95
N GLY A 282 1.40 23.76 -4.73
CA GLY A 282 2.12 22.83 -3.85
C GLY A 282 3.15 23.54 -2.97
N GLN A 283 4.39 23.07 -2.94
CA GLN A 283 5.46 23.64 -2.10
C GLN A 283 6.75 23.72 -2.91
N ARG A 284 7.42 24.87 -2.86
CA ARG A 284 8.80 24.99 -3.34
C ARG A 284 9.74 24.64 -2.21
N LEU A 285 10.58 23.64 -2.45
CA LEU A 285 11.56 23.12 -1.53
C LEU A 285 12.95 23.50 -2.02
N THR A 286 13.76 24.05 -1.14
CA THR A 286 15.22 24.12 -1.32
C THR A 286 15.81 22.92 -0.61
N VAL A 287 16.37 21.98 -1.36
CA VAL A 287 16.92 20.72 -0.85
C VAL A 287 18.42 20.71 -1.05
N ASP A 288 19.17 20.52 0.04
CA ASP A 288 20.62 20.29 -0.01
C ASP A 288 20.90 18.79 -0.08
N VAL A 289 21.62 18.37 -1.12
CA VAL A 289 22.14 17.02 -1.29
C VAL A 289 23.65 17.08 -1.10
N ARG A 290 24.11 16.89 0.14
CA ARG A 290 25.54 16.84 0.50
C ARG A 290 26.36 18.04 -0.04
N GLY A 291 25.81 19.25 0.04
CA GLY A 291 26.45 20.50 -0.39
C GLY A 291 25.94 21.04 -1.72
N SER A 292 25.13 20.27 -2.46
CA SER A 292 24.50 20.70 -3.71
C SER A 292 23.05 21.13 -3.46
N LEU A 293 22.76 22.40 -3.69
CA LEU A 293 21.40 22.95 -3.55
C LEU A 293 20.55 22.71 -4.80
N HIS A 294 19.33 22.23 -4.58
CA HIS A 294 18.33 22.00 -5.61
C HIS A 294 17.01 22.68 -5.23
N GLU A 295 16.36 23.29 -6.22
CA GLU A 295 14.98 23.75 -6.10
C GLU A 295 14.03 22.69 -6.67
N VAL A 296 13.01 22.32 -5.89
CA VAL A 296 12.01 21.32 -6.27
C VAL A 296 10.62 21.89 -6.06
N LEU A 297 9.79 21.89 -7.10
CA LEU A 297 8.35 22.14 -6.94
C LEU A 297 7.65 20.83 -6.58
N LEU A 298 7.40 20.60 -5.29
CA LEU A 298 6.63 19.47 -4.81
C LEU A 298 5.12 19.76 -4.98
N PRO A 299 4.38 19.04 -5.85
CA PRO A 299 2.97 19.30 -6.14
C PRO A 299 2.01 18.75 -5.05
N LEU A 300 2.41 18.85 -3.78
CA LEU A 300 1.67 18.35 -2.62
C LEU A 300 1.52 19.44 -1.57
N ALA A 301 0.41 19.42 -0.83
CA ALA A 301 0.17 20.35 0.27
C ALA A 301 0.47 19.73 1.64
N GLY A 302 0.95 20.55 2.57
CA GLY A 302 1.26 20.17 3.95
C GLY A 302 2.72 19.78 4.21
N ALA A 303 3.29 20.27 5.31
CA ALA A 303 4.70 20.03 5.67
C ALA A 303 5.06 18.54 5.82
N PHE A 304 4.12 17.73 6.33
CA PHE A 304 4.30 16.28 6.45
C PHE A 304 4.47 15.59 5.09
N GLN A 305 3.92 16.14 4.00
CA GLN A 305 4.13 15.59 2.67
C GLN A 305 5.55 15.86 2.16
N ALA A 306 6.13 17.03 2.45
CA ALA A 306 7.54 17.29 2.18
C ALA A 306 8.45 16.31 2.93
N SER A 307 8.17 16.05 4.21
CA SER A 307 8.92 15.05 4.99
C SER A 307 8.81 13.64 4.38
N ASN A 308 7.59 13.18 4.05
CA ASN A 308 7.39 11.88 3.39
C ASN A 308 8.08 11.82 2.00
N ALA A 309 8.04 12.90 1.23
CA ALA A 309 8.68 12.98 -0.08
C ALA A 309 10.21 12.87 0.02
N LEU A 310 10.83 13.51 1.01
CA LEU A 310 12.27 13.41 1.27
C LEU A 310 12.68 12.01 1.73
N VAL A 311 11.87 11.35 2.57
CA VAL A 311 12.11 9.94 2.93
C VAL A 311 12.02 9.03 1.71
N ALA A 312 11.03 9.24 0.83
CA ALA A 312 10.90 8.49 -0.41
C ALA A 312 12.07 8.72 -1.37
N ALA A 313 12.52 9.98 -1.50
CA ALA A 313 13.70 10.33 -2.28
C ALA A 313 14.96 9.65 -1.73
N GLY A 314 15.17 9.72 -0.41
CA GLY A 314 16.26 9.04 0.27
C GLY A 314 16.26 7.53 0.01
N LEU A 315 15.09 6.87 0.01
CA LEU A 315 14.96 5.46 -0.34
C LEU A 315 15.38 5.16 -1.78
N CYS A 316 14.92 5.97 -2.75
CA CYS A 316 15.30 5.79 -4.15
C CYS A 316 16.81 5.99 -4.36
N ILE A 317 17.41 6.98 -3.70
CA ILE A 317 18.87 7.22 -3.73
C ILE A 317 19.62 6.04 -3.09
N ALA A 318 19.19 5.61 -1.92
CA ALA A 318 19.77 4.46 -1.20
C ALA A 318 19.63 3.14 -1.98
N ALA A 319 18.65 3.04 -2.87
CA ALA A 319 18.46 1.91 -3.76
C ALA A 319 19.33 1.95 -5.04
N GLY A 320 20.10 3.03 -5.25
CA GLY A 320 21.07 3.16 -6.34
C GLY A 320 20.72 4.21 -7.40
N GLU A 321 19.64 4.98 -7.24
CA GLU A 321 19.30 6.05 -8.18
C GLU A 321 20.09 7.34 -7.90
N THR A 322 20.36 8.12 -8.94
CA THR A 322 21.05 9.42 -8.83
C THR A 322 20.12 10.49 -8.21
N PRO A 323 20.61 11.36 -7.31
CA PRO A 323 19.80 12.43 -6.72
C PRO A 323 19.05 13.29 -7.72
N GLU A 324 19.66 13.64 -8.85
CA GLU A 324 19.10 14.52 -9.88
C GLU A 324 17.82 13.92 -10.47
N ARG A 325 17.86 12.64 -10.85
CA ARG A 325 16.69 11.91 -11.37
C ARG A 325 15.60 11.80 -10.31
N VAL A 326 15.98 11.50 -9.06
CA VAL A 326 15.05 11.35 -7.94
C VAL A 326 14.32 12.66 -7.63
N LEU A 327 15.04 13.77 -7.53
CA LEU A 327 14.46 15.09 -7.28
C LEU A 327 13.56 15.55 -8.45
N ALA A 328 13.95 15.29 -9.70
CA ALA A 328 13.07 15.53 -10.86
C ALA A 328 11.78 14.66 -10.81
N GLY A 329 11.87 13.47 -10.22
CA GLY A 329 10.71 12.61 -9.97
C GLY A 329 9.75 13.16 -8.92
N LEU A 330 10.25 13.86 -7.90
CA LEU A 330 9.43 14.50 -6.86
C LEU A 330 8.46 15.53 -7.43
N GLU A 331 8.80 16.21 -8.52
CA GLU A 331 7.93 17.20 -9.16
C GLU A 331 6.71 16.57 -9.87
N LYS A 332 6.72 15.24 -10.05
CA LYS A 332 5.70 14.49 -10.79
C LYS A 332 4.83 13.61 -9.90
N ILE A 333 5.12 13.53 -8.60
CA ILE A 333 4.33 12.68 -7.70
C ILE A 333 2.96 13.28 -7.44
N THR A 334 2.02 12.42 -7.09
CA THR A 334 0.64 12.80 -6.75
C THR A 334 0.27 12.20 -5.40
N GLY A 335 -0.54 12.95 -4.65
CA GLY A 335 -1.07 12.53 -3.36
C GLY A 335 -2.12 11.44 -3.48
N ALA A 336 -2.62 10.96 -2.34
CA ALA A 336 -3.70 9.98 -2.34
C ALA A 336 -4.98 10.58 -2.96
N GLN A 337 -5.70 9.77 -3.73
CA GLN A 337 -6.95 10.19 -4.36
C GLN A 337 -7.96 10.65 -3.31
N GLY A 338 -8.56 11.83 -3.53
CA GLY A 338 -9.48 12.44 -2.59
C GLY A 338 -8.86 12.87 -1.25
N ARG A 339 -7.54 13.03 -1.16
CA ARG A 339 -6.83 13.55 0.03
C ARG A 339 -5.89 14.68 -0.36
N LEU A 340 -6.28 15.92 -0.06
CA LEU A 340 -5.62 17.15 -0.54
C LEU A 340 -5.25 17.02 -2.03
N GLN A 341 -6.14 16.40 -2.81
CA GLN A 341 -5.88 16.11 -4.21
C GLN A 341 -6.01 17.41 -4.99
N ARG A 342 -4.88 17.90 -5.50
CA ARG A 342 -4.86 19.07 -6.36
C ARG A 342 -5.51 18.75 -7.70
N ILE A 343 -6.47 19.58 -8.10
CA ILE A 343 -7.01 19.67 -9.44
C ILE A 343 -6.55 21.02 -9.99
N PRO A 344 -5.68 21.05 -11.01
CA PRO A 344 -5.18 22.28 -11.60
C PRO A 344 -6.33 23.22 -11.95
N GLY A 345 -6.29 24.44 -11.43
CA GLY A 345 -7.30 25.45 -11.76
C GLY A 345 -7.02 26.18 -13.07
N SER A 346 -7.99 26.96 -13.54
CA SER A 346 -7.90 27.75 -14.78
C SER A 346 -7.15 29.09 -14.62
N GLY A 347 -6.13 29.13 -13.74
CA GLY A 347 -5.33 30.33 -13.45
C GLY A 347 -5.99 31.34 -12.49
N ARG A 348 -7.21 31.08 -12.00
CA ARG A 348 -7.92 31.94 -11.02
C ARG A 348 -7.79 31.49 -9.56
N GLY A 349 -6.95 30.49 -9.32
CA GLY A 349 -6.80 29.79 -8.05
C GLY A 349 -6.73 28.29 -8.26
N GLU A 350 -6.33 27.56 -7.22
CA GLU A 350 -6.16 26.11 -7.25
C GLU A 350 -7.34 25.42 -6.56
N VAL A 351 -7.70 24.23 -7.03
CA VAL A 351 -8.78 23.42 -6.45
C VAL A 351 -8.17 22.23 -5.75
N TYR A 352 -8.60 21.97 -4.52
CA TYR A 352 -8.19 20.81 -3.75
C TYR A 352 -9.43 20.00 -3.35
N VAL A 353 -9.38 18.70 -3.59
CA VAL A 353 -10.44 17.75 -3.22
C VAL A 353 -9.97 16.93 -2.02
N ASP A 354 -10.76 16.93 -0.94
CA ASP A 354 -10.50 16.12 0.26
C ASP A 354 -11.77 15.44 0.78
N TYR A 355 -11.62 14.23 1.32
CA TYR A 355 -12.69 13.43 1.92
C TYR A 355 -12.94 13.73 3.42
N ALA A 356 -12.34 14.79 3.96
CA ALA A 356 -12.60 15.30 5.30
C ALA A 356 -14.09 15.58 5.51
N HIS A 357 -14.72 14.79 6.40
CA HIS A 357 -16.15 14.85 6.71
C HIS A 357 -16.42 14.86 8.22
N THR A 358 -15.38 15.13 9.02
CA THR A 358 -15.40 15.31 10.48
C THR A 358 -14.86 16.70 10.82
N PRO A 359 -15.17 17.27 12.02
CA PRO A 359 -14.63 18.56 12.44
C PRO A 359 -13.10 18.62 12.40
N ASP A 360 -12.45 17.64 13.03
CA ASP A 360 -10.98 17.55 13.10
C ASP A 360 -10.33 17.40 11.72
N GLY A 361 -10.89 16.55 10.85
CA GLY A 361 -10.40 16.38 9.48
C GLY A 361 -10.51 17.66 8.67
N LEU A 362 -11.63 18.39 8.81
CA LEU A 362 -11.83 19.67 8.13
C LEU A 362 -10.85 20.73 8.62
N GLU A 363 -10.65 20.83 9.93
CA GLU A 363 -9.68 21.75 10.52
C GLU A 363 -8.27 21.46 10.03
N THR A 364 -7.87 20.19 10.02
CA THR A 364 -6.55 19.74 9.54
C THR A 364 -6.33 20.13 8.09
N VAL A 365 -7.30 19.86 7.21
CA VAL A 365 -7.22 20.21 5.78
C VAL A 365 -7.13 21.72 5.58
N LEU A 366 -7.96 22.50 6.26
CA LEU A 366 -7.94 23.96 6.11
C LEU A 366 -6.64 24.57 6.64
N LYS A 367 -6.11 24.07 7.76
CA LYS A 367 -4.79 24.49 8.27
C LYS A 367 -3.67 24.12 7.29
N ALA A 368 -3.75 22.95 6.65
CA ALA A 368 -2.77 22.53 5.65
C ALA A 368 -2.81 23.39 4.39
N LEU A 369 -3.99 23.81 3.92
CA LEU A 369 -4.16 24.60 2.69
C LEU A 369 -4.01 26.11 2.89
N ARG A 370 -4.28 26.64 4.08
CA ARG A 370 -4.21 28.10 4.34
C ARG A 370 -2.87 28.73 3.95
N PRO A 371 -1.69 28.12 4.22
CA PRO A 371 -0.40 28.65 3.77
C PRO A 371 -0.24 28.74 2.25
N HIS A 372 -0.99 27.93 1.48
CA HIS A 372 -0.95 27.90 0.02
C HIS A 372 -1.84 28.96 -0.63
N ALA A 373 -2.75 29.57 0.14
CA ALA A 373 -3.65 30.61 -0.32
C ALA A 373 -3.14 32.00 0.05
N THR A 374 -2.56 32.71 -0.92
CA THR A 374 -2.17 34.13 -0.77
C THR A 374 -3.39 35.05 -0.61
N GLY A 375 -4.53 34.66 -1.20
CA GLY A 375 -5.80 35.40 -1.13
C GLY A 375 -6.85 34.72 -0.24
N ARG A 376 -7.99 34.39 -0.86
CA ARG A 376 -9.11 33.71 -0.19
C ARG A 376 -8.89 32.20 -0.21
N LEU A 377 -9.19 31.54 0.90
CA LEU A 377 -9.40 30.10 0.94
C LEU A 377 -10.91 29.88 0.92
N ILE A 378 -11.43 29.20 -0.09
CA ILE A 378 -12.87 28.93 -0.22
C ILE A 378 -13.08 27.44 0.05
N VAL A 379 -13.99 27.13 0.97
CA VAL A 379 -14.34 25.76 1.32
C VAL A 379 -15.80 25.48 0.95
N VAL A 380 -16.00 24.39 0.21
CA VAL A 380 -17.32 23.83 -0.08
C VAL A 380 -17.33 22.44 0.55
N PHE A 381 -18.21 22.23 1.53
CA PHE A 381 -18.31 20.97 2.27
C PHE A 381 -19.77 20.62 2.57
N GLY A 382 -20.00 19.38 2.99
CA GLY A 382 -21.31 18.89 3.39
C GLY A 382 -21.22 17.86 4.53
N ALA A 383 -22.36 17.56 5.13
CA ALA A 383 -22.51 16.51 6.14
C ALA A 383 -23.67 15.59 5.75
N GLY A 384 -23.48 14.27 5.92
CA GLY A 384 -24.51 13.27 5.61
C GLY A 384 -25.80 13.49 6.42
N GLY A 385 -26.95 13.43 5.73
CA GLY A 385 -28.27 13.74 6.28
C GLY A 385 -28.72 12.84 7.44
N ASP A 386 -28.41 11.55 7.34
CA ASP A 386 -28.79 10.50 8.32
C ASP A 386 -27.66 10.12 9.27
N ARG A 387 -26.65 10.99 9.39
CA ARG A 387 -25.51 10.80 10.30
C ARG A 387 -25.52 11.83 11.41
N ASP A 388 -24.57 11.66 12.32
CA ASP A 388 -24.29 12.54 13.46
C ASP A 388 -24.56 14.01 13.11
N ARG A 389 -25.54 14.58 13.81
CA ARG A 389 -25.99 15.97 13.65
C ARG A 389 -25.13 16.93 14.47
N ALA A 390 -24.50 16.46 15.55
CA ALA A 390 -23.74 17.30 16.47
C ALA A 390 -22.49 17.90 15.80
N LYS A 391 -21.85 17.17 14.88
CA LYS A 391 -20.68 17.69 14.14
C LYS A 391 -20.97 18.84 13.18
N ARG A 392 -22.22 19.02 12.73
CA ARG A 392 -22.58 20.00 11.68
C ARG A 392 -22.28 21.46 12.07
N PRO A 393 -22.74 21.96 13.24
CA PRO A 393 -22.39 23.31 13.68
C PRO A 393 -20.88 23.49 13.88
N MET A 394 -20.19 22.50 14.46
CA MET A 394 -18.73 22.54 14.67
C MET A 394 -17.96 22.71 13.35
N MET A 395 -18.32 21.92 12.32
CA MET A 395 -17.71 22.04 11.00
C MET A 395 -17.97 23.40 10.35
N GLY A 396 -19.18 23.97 10.53
CA GLY A 396 -19.51 25.32 10.06
C GLY A 396 -18.68 26.41 10.74
N GLU A 397 -18.46 26.30 12.05
CA GLU A 397 -17.61 27.21 12.81
C GLU A 397 -16.14 27.14 12.34
N ILE A 398 -15.59 25.93 12.22
CA ILE A 398 -14.23 25.68 11.74
C ILE A 398 -14.02 26.29 10.35
N ALA A 399 -14.97 26.03 9.43
CA ALA A 399 -14.94 26.61 8.09
C ALA A 399 -14.97 28.15 8.14
N GLY A 400 -15.87 28.74 8.93
CA GLY A 400 -15.97 30.19 9.09
C GLY A 400 -14.68 30.82 9.61
N ARG A 401 -14.05 30.20 10.62
CA ARG A 401 -12.81 30.68 11.25
C ARG A 401 -11.60 30.57 10.33
N LEU A 402 -11.41 29.42 9.67
CA LEU A 402 -10.16 29.12 8.94
C LEU A 402 -10.20 29.55 7.47
N ALA A 403 -11.36 29.56 6.82
CA ALA A 403 -11.51 30.00 5.43
C ALA A 403 -11.49 31.54 5.30
N ALA A 404 -12.04 32.26 6.29
CA ALA A 404 -12.20 33.72 6.24
C ALA A 404 -10.91 34.52 6.53
N GLY A 405 -9.80 33.88 6.87
CA GLY A 405 -8.54 34.54 7.29
C GLY A 405 -7.78 35.37 6.24
N GLY A 406 -8.37 35.66 5.08
CA GLY A 406 -7.79 36.61 4.10
C GLY A 406 -8.23 38.04 4.43
N ARG A 407 -7.30 39.01 4.41
CA ARG A 407 -7.49 40.45 4.73
C ARG A 407 -8.96 40.89 4.63
N ARG A 408 -9.52 41.34 5.76
CA ARG A 408 -10.89 41.83 5.89
C ARG A 408 -11.19 42.91 4.84
N HIS A 409 -11.84 42.54 3.74
CA HIS A 409 -12.69 43.46 3.01
C HIS A 409 -14.14 43.19 3.40
N ARG A 410 -14.81 44.28 3.80
CA ARG A 410 -16.10 44.36 4.47
C ARG A 410 -17.12 43.32 3.99
N HIS A 411 -17.67 42.58 4.95
CA HIS A 411 -18.82 41.69 4.77
C HIS A 411 -20.03 42.43 4.17
N ARG A 412 -20.54 41.94 3.03
CA ARG A 412 -22.00 41.93 2.80
C ARG A 412 -22.54 40.63 3.40
N ARG A 413 -23.35 40.76 4.46
CA ARG A 413 -24.14 39.67 5.03
C ARG A 413 -25.15 39.20 3.97
N GLN A 414 -25.13 37.91 3.64
CA GLN A 414 -26.32 37.23 3.13
C GLN A 414 -26.66 36.10 4.11
N SER A 415 -27.57 36.42 5.02
CA SER A 415 -28.27 35.48 5.88
C SER A 415 -29.41 34.83 5.08
N ALA A 416 -29.32 33.53 4.83
CA ALA A 416 -30.49 32.70 4.53
C ALA A 416 -30.23 31.27 5.04
N LEU A 417 -30.47 31.07 6.33
CA LEU A 417 -30.69 29.73 6.90
C LEU A 417 -31.90 29.09 6.20
N ARG A 418 -31.68 28.00 5.47
CA ARG A 418 -32.77 27.10 5.05
C ARG A 418 -33.28 26.35 6.28
N ARG A 419 -34.39 26.83 6.86
CA ARG A 419 -35.27 26.02 7.74
C ARG A 419 -36.17 25.13 6.87
N PRO A 420 -36.51 23.90 7.29
CA PRO A 420 -37.38 23.01 6.54
C PRO A 420 -38.85 23.46 6.67
N ARG A 421 -39.49 23.79 5.55
CA ARG A 421 -40.94 24.05 5.51
C ARG A 421 -41.69 22.72 5.38
N ARG A 422 -42.59 22.44 6.34
CA ARG A 422 -43.66 21.44 6.22
C ARG A 422 -44.70 21.97 5.22
N HIS A 423 -45.14 21.15 4.28
CA HIS A 423 -46.30 21.43 3.42
C HIS A 423 -47.51 20.63 3.94
N PRO A 424 -48.71 21.25 4.06
CA PRO A 424 -49.97 20.54 4.19
C PRO A 424 -50.58 20.21 2.82
N GLN A 425 -51.43 19.19 2.84
CA GLN A 425 -52.10 18.53 1.72
C GLN A 425 -53.04 19.45 0.92
N GLY A 426 -53.21 19.14 -0.38
CA GLY A 426 -54.50 19.18 -1.07
C GLY A 426 -54.76 20.34 -2.05
N ARG A 427 -54.56 20.10 -3.36
CA ARG A 427 -55.64 19.89 -4.35
C ARG A 427 -55.07 19.76 -5.76
N ALA A 428 -55.52 18.71 -6.45
CA ALA A 428 -55.09 18.30 -7.77
C ALA A 428 -55.70 19.16 -8.89
N ARG A 429 -54.91 19.47 -9.91
CA ARG A 429 -55.38 19.67 -11.29
C ARG A 429 -54.51 18.83 -12.23
N ARG A 430 -55.18 17.96 -12.98
CA ARG A 430 -54.62 17.04 -13.98
C ARG A 430 -54.14 17.83 -15.20
N LEU A 431 -52.94 17.51 -15.68
CA LEU A 431 -52.55 17.64 -17.09
C LEU A 431 -51.76 16.38 -17.45
N SER A 432 -52.34 15.61 -18.36
CA SER A 432 -51.90 14.31 -18.86
C SER A 432 -50.83 14.46 -19.94
N VAL A 433 -49.70 13.75 -19.80
CA VAL A 433 -48.81 13.41 -20.92
C VAL A 433 -48.48 11.91 -20.82
N ARG A 434 -48.78 11.18 -21.90
CA ARG A 434 -48.67 9.72 -22.02
C ARG A 434 -47.19 9.27 -22.13
N PRO A 435 -46.80 8.12 -21.56
CA PRO A 435 -45.51 7.48 -21.81
C PRO A 435 -45.53 6.67 -23.11
N ARG A 436 -44.40 6.67 -23.84
CA ARG A 436 -44.18 5.84 -25.04
C ARG A 436 -43.93 4.39 -24.65
N ASP A 437 -44.82 3.49 -25.08
CA ASP A 437 -44.64 2.04 -25.07
C ASP A 437 -43.57 1.60 -26.09
N ARG A 438 -42.64 0.74 -25.65
CA ARG A 438 -41.85 -0.13 -26.54
C ARG A 438 -42.55 -1.49 -26.57
N ARG A 439 -43.05 -1.91 -27.73
CA ARG A 439 -43.42 -3.30 -28.03
C ARG A 439 -42.45 -3.89 -29.06
N PRO A 440 -42.10 -5.19 -28.97
CA PRO A 440 -41.26 -5.89 -29.96
C PRO A 440 -42.11 -6.47 -31.10
N PRO A 441 -41.56 -6.72 -32.29
CA PRO A 441 -42.26 -7.50 -33.31
C PRO A 441 -41.96 -8.99 -33.21
N ARG A 442 -42.95 -9.74 -33.69
CA ARG A 442 -43.23 -11.17 -33.56
C ARG A 442 -42.50 -12.01 -34.63
N ARG A 443 -42.39 -13.32 -34.34
CA ARG A 443 -42.24 -14.42 -35.31
C ARG A 443 -43.54 -14.63 -36.08
N ASP A 444 -43.45 -15.15 -37.32
CA ASP A 444 -44.37 -16.16 -37.86
C ASP A 444 -43.88 -16.76 -39.22
N PRO A 445 -44.46 -17.88 -39.75
CA PRO A 445 -43.75 -19.10 -40.12
C PRO A 445 -43.97 -19.53 -41.61
N TRP A 446 -43.88 -20.85 -41.91
CA TRP A 446 -43.91 -21.59 -43.22
C TRP A 446 -42.51 -21.88 -43.80
N GLY A 447 -42.08 -23.09 -44.18
CA GLY A 447 -42.66 -24.44 -44.17
C GLY A 447 -41.83 -25.40 -45.09
N HIS A 448 -41.38 -26.52 -44.52
CA HIS A 448 -41.21 -27.88 -45.10
C HIS A 448 -40.35 -28.22 -46.36
N ARG A 449 -39.37 -29.14 -46.15
CA ARG A 449 -39.15 -30.52 -46.73
C ARG A 449 -37.66 -30.81 -47.03
N ASN A 450 -37.08 -31.86 -46.39
CA ASN A 450 -36.56 -33.14 -46.97
C ASN A 450 -35.51 -32.97 -48.09
N ASP A 451 -34.40 -33.71 -48.21
CA ASP A 451 -34.13 -35.12 -47.90
C ASP A 451 -32.61 -35.48 -48.01
N ALA A 452 -32.25 -36.66 -47.48
CA ALA A 452 -31.23 -37.62 -47.95
C ALA A 452 -29.72 -37.29 -48.19
N ARG A 453 -28.89 -37.89 -47.31
CA ARG A 453 -27.84 -38.93 -47.54
C ARG A 453 -26.69 -38.77 -48.59
N ARG A 454 -25.54 -39.36 -48.16
CA ARG A 454 -24.38 -39.98 -48.88
C ARG A 454 -23.14 -39.07 -48.99
N ARG A 455 -22.02 -39.37 -48.30
CA ARG A 455 -21.00 -40.46 -48.38
C ARG A 455 -19.91 -40.21 -49.44
N CYS A 456 -18.66 -40.37 -48.98
CA CYS A 456 -17.41 -40.67 -49.70
C CYS A 456 -16.85 -39.52 -50.58
N GLY A 457 -15.55 -39.27 -50.73
CA GLY A 457 -14.26 -39.84 -50.35
C GLY A 457 -13.22 -38.96 -51.09
N GLY A 458 -12.11 -38.51 -50.50
CA GLY A 458 -10.87 -39.26 -50.42
C GLY A 458 -10.07 -39.23 -51.73
N HIS A 459 -8.97 -38.45 -51.78
CA HIS A 459 -7.69 -38.69 -52.50
C HIS A 459 -6.74 -37.52 -52.11
N ARG A 460 -5.67 -37.66 -51.30
CA ARG A 460 -4.39 -38.39 -51.44
C ARG A 460 -3.70 -38.23 -52.79
N ARG A 461 -2.54 -37.55 -52.80
CA ARG A 461 -1.15 -38.09 -52.94
C ARG A 461 -0.16 -36.90 -53.00
N LYS A 462 0.90 -36.84 -52.17
CA LYS A 462 2.24 -37.50 -52.29
C LYS A 462 2.98 -37.00 -53.55
N ARG A 463 4.24 -36.58 -53.56
CA ARG A 463 5.52 -36.92 -52.88
C ARG A 463 6.50 -35.75 -53.19
N ALA A 464 7.64 -35.55 -52.54
CA ALA A 464 8.70 -36.49 -52.19
C ALA A 464 9.20 -36.33 -50.75
#